data_AF-A0A316TL66-F1
#
_entry.id   AF-A0A316TL66-F1
#
_cell.length_a   1.000
_cell.length_b   1.000
_cell.length_c   1.000
_cell.angle_alpha   90.00
_cell.angle_beta   90.00
_cell.angle_gamma   90.00
#
_symmetry.space_group_name_H-M   'P 1'
#
loop_
_entity.id
_entity.type
_entity.pdbx_description
1 polymer ?
#
loop_
_entity_poly.entity_id
_entity_poly.type
_entity_poly.pdbx_seq_one_letter_code
_entity_poly.pdbx_strand_id
1 'polypeptide(L)'
;MPEKSDAKRSILFTGHLIDAAGRKEKRFRVDMMEDVRRLIRTYLEEEMRHDAPDIAITSLGAGGDMIFADEVLKMGIPLIVFLPFAKERFLEESVLFEKESTREPVNWEKEFERILGSADKVIYTGDATADENPFEKCNRSMFEYAMTEAGGDKELVTAMALMRPQEALKDGGTSHFVEELKRRRIGVHIVWPEAKEKPNEVDMLDSIIPVFRELDSSATYHQNKWKQRLITGLIILGVIVFFDEFGNIPDTMFWGYAPVVRIIAVIISMTGVFVTLQLRLSDKTSFGKWTQDRAKAEQIRSEIWFYLFNIRSENNESGCYSESEFEQYIDQLKPFVWHGYLINMSRLIGLKKRVLSYDLAGKKKYYRKYRLADQLAYFRKKRAQLRKKMFFYKTVIYLMLAVSLVWGMLNIIGEFYTMPAYIVDISLIGMLVGFIALISTYLESNNTKEMEFKYQQMQEGLETVIEKSESIRDLAHFDTYVLDSETYLRSQNKEWSLKRLKE
;
A
#
# COMPACT_ATOMS: atom_id res chain seq x y z
N MET A 1 -37.78 -8.09 -21.50
CA MET A 1 -36.77 -7.64 -20.51
C MET A 1 -37.38 -7.90 -19.14
N PRO A 2 -36.81 -8.77 -18.30
CA PRO A 2 -37.35 -8.96 -16.96
C PRO A 2 -37.13 -7.69 -16.14
N GLU A 3 -38.09 -7.38 -15.27
CA GLU A 3 -38.12 -6.20 -14.40
C GLU A 3 -36.89 -6.13 -13.48
N LYS A 4 -36.36 -4.93 -13.30
CA LYS A 4 -35.12 -4.59 -12.61
C LYS A 4 -35.23 -4.61 -11.07
N SER A 5 -36.23 -5.31 -10.48
CA SER A 5 -36.61 -5.11 -9.07
C SER A 5 -36.12 -6.15 -8.05
N ASP A 6 -35.37 -7.18 -8.47
CA ASP A 6 -34.94 -8.29 -7.58
C ASP A 6 -33.41 -8.53 -7.54
N ALA A 7 -32.62 -7.63 -8.14
CA ALA A 7 -31.17 -7.76 -8.17
C ALA A 7 -30.56 -7.47 -6.78
N LYS A 8 -29.79 -8.41 -6.25
CA LYS A 8 -29.16 -8.32 -4.93
C LYS A 8 -27.68 -7.98 -5.04
N ARG A 9 -27.24 -7.11 -4.14
CA ARG A 9 -25.84 -6.82 -3.91
C ARG A 9 -25.19 -7.95 -3.12
N SER A 10 -24.06 -8.43 -3.60
CA SER A 10 -23.33 -9.54 -2.99
C SER A 10 -21.87 -9.20 -2.71
N ILE A 11 -21.37 -9.71 -1.60
CA ILE A 11 -19.95 -9.71 -1.26
C ILE A 11 -19.42 -11.15 -1.22
N LEU A 12 -18.48 -11.47 -2.10
CA LEU A 12 -17.77 -12.75 -2.07
C LEU A 12 -16.55 -12.65 -1.17
N PHE A 13 -16.24 -13.72 -0.46
CA PHE A 13 -15.00 -13.84 0.30
C PHE A 13 -14.24 -15.10 -0.07
N THR A 14 -12.92 -14.96 -0.14
CA THR A 14 -11.97 -16.08 -0.21
C THR A 14 -10.78 -15.79 0.67
N GLY A 15 -10.28 -16.77 1.43
CA GLY A 15 -9.14 -16.55 2.31
C GLY A 15 -8.22 -17.74 2.47
N HIS A 16 -7.06 -17.47 3.05
CA HIS A 16 -6.16 -18.55 3.49
C HIS A 16 -6.75 -19.30 4.68
N LEU A 17 -6.55 -20.61 4.68
CA LEU A 17 -6.62 -21.43 5.88
C LEU A 17 -5.50 -21.03 6.86
N ILE A 18 -5.74 -21.21 8.14
CA ILE A 18 -4.68 -21.21 9.16
C ILE A 18 -3.61 -22.22 8.75
N ASP A 19 -2.34 -21.88 8.97
CA ASP A 19 -1.25 -22.78 8.67
C ASP A 19 -1.34 -24.06 9.51
N ALA A 20 -1.24 -25.21 8.83
CA ALA A 20 -1.09 -26.49 9.50
C ALA A 20 0.19 -26.53 10.34
N ALA A 21 0.16 -27.32 11.42
CA ALA A 21 1.33 -27.56 12.27
C ALA A 21 2.51 -28.07 11.42
N GLY A 22 3.69 -27.48 11.61
CA GLY A 22 4.91 -27.89 10.89
C GLY A 22 5.05 -27.34 9.47
N ARG A 23 4.19 -26.42 9.00
CA ARG A 23 4.35 -25.75 7.72
C ARG A 23 5.69 -24.99 7.66
N LYS A 24 6.56 -25.34 6.70
CA LYS A 24 7.91 -24.75 6.52
C LYS A 24 7.88 -23.23 6.35
N GLU A 25 7.01 -22.75 5.48
CA GLU A 25 6.79 -21.32 5.25
C GLU A 25 5.40 -20.94 5.73
N LYS A 26 5.35 -20.36 6.93
CA LYS A 26 4.11 -19.88 7.53
C LYS A 26 3.55 -18.73 6.69
N ARG A 27 2.28 -18.84 6.30
CA ARG A 27 1.49 -17.84 5.60
C ARG A 27 0.55 -17.11 6.55
N PHE A 28 -0.46 -17.80 7.06
CA PHE A 28 -1.47 -17.26 7.97
C PHE A 28 -1.39 -17.97 9.32
N ARG A 29 -0.72 -17.32 10.27
CA ARG A 29 -0.51 -17.85 11.62
C ARG A 29 -1.72 -17.58 12.52
N VAL A 30 -1.89 -18.40 13.54
CA VAL A 30 -3.02 -18.28 14.47
C VAL A 30 -3.00 -16.96 15.25
N ASP A 31 -1.82 -16.42 15.56
CA ASP A 31 -1.68 -15.12 16.24
C ASP A 31 -2.08 -13.92 15.37
N MET A 32 -2.26 -14.11 14.06
CA MET A 32 -2.74 -13.08 13.14
C MET A 32 -4.29 -12.99 13.11
N MET A 33 -5.00 -13.93 13.72
CA MET A 33 -6.47 -14.01 13.61
C MET A 33 -7.19 -12.75 14.06
N GLU A 34 -6.79 -12.14 15.18
CA GLU A 34 -7.44 -10.93 15.69
C GLU A 34 -7.18 -9.70 14.80
N ASP A 35 -5.99 -9.60 14.20
CA ASP A 35 -5.70 -8.54 13.24
C ASP A 35 -6.50 -8.73 11.95
N VAL A 36 -6.62 -9.96 11.45
CA VAL A 36 -7.47 -10.30 10.30
C VAL A 36 -8.93 -9.99 10.61
N ARG A 37 -9.43 -10.41 11.77
CA ARG A 37 -10.80 -10.15 12.22
C ARG A 37 -11.11 -8.67 12.24
N ARG A 38 -10.19 -7.86 12.80
CA ARG A 38 -10.32 -6.40 12.81
C ARG A 38 -10.38 -5.82 11.40
N LEU A 39 -9.49 -6.25 10.50
CA LEU A 39 -9.48 -5.79 9.10
C LEU A 39 -10.78 -6.14 8.37
N ILE A 40 -11.26 -7.38 8.53
CA ILE A 40 -12.52 -7.84 7.95
C ILE A 40 -13.69 -7.02 8.49
N ARG A 41 -13.77 -6.85 9.81
CA ARG A 41 -14.81 -6.04 10.44
C ARG A 41 -14.80 -4.60 9.93
N THR A 42 -13.64 -3.95 9.87
CA THR A 42 -13.54 -2.57 9.38
C THR A 42 -14.06 -2.44 7.95
N TYR A 43 -13.69 -3.38 7.07
CA TYR A 43 -14.19 -3.39 5.70
C TYR A 43 -15.72 -3.62 5.64
N LEU A 44 -16.23 -4.61 6.37
CA LEU A 44 -17.68 -4.86 6.41
C LEU A 44 -18.46 -3.68 6.99
N GLU A 45 -17.97 -3.03 8.04
CA GLU A 45 -18.58 -1.81 8.60
C GLU A 45 -18.60 -0.67 7.57
N GLU A 46 -17.56 -0.53 6.75
CA GLU A 46 -17.54 0.43 5.64
C GLU A 46 -18.58 0.07 4.59
N GLU A 47 -18.65 -1.19 4.16
CA GLU A 47 -19.64 -1.64 3.19
C GLU A 47 -21.07 -1.40 3.70
N MET A 48 -21.36 -1.74 4.96
CA MET A 48 -22.64 -1.44 5.62
C MET A 48 -22.94 0.06 5.69
N ARG A 49 -21.91 0.89 5.90
CA ARG A 49 -22.09 2.35 5.88
C ARG A 49 -22.38 2.84 4.48
N HIS A 50 -21.78 2.31 3.43
CA HIS A 50 -21.91 2.84 2.08
C HIS A 50 -23.15 2.32 1.35
N ASP A 51 -23.23 1.00 1.22
CA ASP A 51 -24.28 0.30 0.52
C ASP A 51 -24.30 -1.15 1.05
N ALA A 52 -25.21 -1.42 1.98
CA ALA A 52 -25.21 -2.67 2.71
C ALA A 52 -25.37 -3.85 1.74
N PRO A 53 -24.50 -4.87 1.77
CA PRO A 53 -24.69 -6.06 0.97
C PRO A 53 -25.97 -6.79 1.41
N ASP A 54 -26.75 -7.26 0.43
CA ASP A 54 -27.94 -8.07 0.69
C ASP A 54 -27.56 -9.51 1.05
N ILE A 55 -26.44 -10.01 0.53
CA ILE A 55 -25.92 -11.35 0.79
C ILE A 55 -24.39 -11.37 0.86
N ALA A 56 -23.85 -12.27 1.66
CA ALA A 56 -22.42 -12.60 1.70
C ALA A 56 -22.18 -14.07 1.31
N ILE A 57 -21.13 -14.33 0.54
CA ILE A 57 -20.85 -15.65 -0.03
C ILE A 57 -19.41 -16.06 0.30
N THR A 58 -19.20 -17.26 0.85
CA THR A 58 -17.86 -17.75 1.23
C THR A 58 -17.81 -19.29 1.30
N SER A 59 -16.61 -19.85 1.39
CA SER A 59 -16.35 -21.27 1.61
C SER A 59 -15.73 -21.47 2.99
N LEU A 60 -16.44 -22.05 3.97
CA LEU A 60 -16.13 -22.08 5.42
C LEU A 60 -14.82 -22.78 5.88
N GLY A 61 -13.70 -22.60 5.19
CA GLY A 61 -12.39 -23.12 5.62
C GLY A 61 -11.91 -22.50 6.94
N ALA A 62 -11.22 -23.30 7.76
CA ALA A 62 -10.68 -22.85 9.05
C ALA A 62 -9.53 -21.83 8.89
N GLY A 63 -9.94 -20.57 8.76
CA GLY A 63 -9.08 -19.42 8.57
C GLY A 63 -9.89 -18.20 8.20
N GLY A 64 -9.52 -17.55 7.09
CA GLY A 64 -10.15 -16.30 6.66
C GLY A 64 -11.66 -16.42 6.49
N ASP A 65 -12.13 -17.50 5.86
CA ASP A 65 -13.54 -17.67 5.53
C ASP A 65 -14.42 -17.82 6.77
N MET A 66 -14.00 -18.62 7.76
CA MET A 66 -14.73 -18.70 9.04
C MET A 66 -14.72 -17.37 9.81
N ILE A 67 -13.61 -16.62 9.79
CA ILE A 67 -13.56 -15.28 10.42
C ILE A 67 -14.51 -14.32 9.72
N PHE A 68 -14.53 -14.33 8.38
CA PHE A 68 -15.45 -13.52 7.59
C PHE A 68 -16.91 -13.86 7.86
N ALA A 69 -17.27 -15.14 7.79
CA ALA A 69 -18.62 -15.61 8.05
C ALA A 69 -19.12 -15.23 9.44
N ASP A 70 -18.27 -15.34 10.46
CA ASP A 70 -18.60 -14.93 11.83
C ASP A 70 -18.87 -13.43 11.94
N GLU A 71 -18.06 -12.57 11.31
CA GLU A 71 -18.29 -11.12 11.33
C GLU A 71 -19.52 -10.70 10.50
N VAL A 72 -19.79 -11.37 9.37
CA VAL A 72 -21.01 -11.19 8.56
C VAL A 72 -22.27 -11.48 9.37
N LEU A 73 -22.30 -12.64 10.07
CA LEU A 73 -23.44 -13.04 10.90
C LEU A 73 -23.68 -12.05 12.05
N LYS A 74 -22.62 -11.53 12.68
CA LYS A 74 -22.74 -10.49 13.73
C LYS A 74 -23.34 -9.19 13.21
N MET A 75 -23.16 -8.89 11.93
CA MET A 75 -23.71 -7.70 11.27
C MET A 75 -25.12 -7.92 10.70
N GLY A 76 -25.67 -9.14 10.81
CA GLY A 76 -27.00 -9.48 10.32
C GLY A 76 -27.11 -9.53 8.79
N ILE A 77 -25.99 -9.72 8.09
CA ILE A 77 -25.99 -9.91 6.64
C ILE A 77 -26.28 -11.38 6.35
N PRO A 78 -27.26 -11.71 5.49
CA PRO A 78 -27.54 -13.09 5.10
C PRO A 78 -26.32 -13.81 4.52
N LEU A 79 -26.04 -15.01 5.02
CA LEU A 79 -24.84 -15.78 4.71
C LEU A 79 -25.16 -16.99 3.82
N ILE A 80 -24.51 -17.06 2.66
CA ILE A 80 -24.59 -18.19 1.73
C ILE A 80 -23.25 -18.93 1.75
N VAL A 81 -23.27 -20.19 2.16
CA VAL A 81 -22.08 -21.03 2.27
C VAL A 81 -22.00 -21.98 1.08
N PHE A 82 -20.84 -22.02 0.44
CA PHE A 82 -20.52 -23.02 -0.58
C PHE A 82 -19.51 -24.03 -0.04
N LEU A 83 -19.82 -25.32 -0.18
CA LEU A 83 -18.92 -26.42 0.14
C LEU A 83 -18.56 -27.20 -1.14
N PRO A 84 -17.27 -27.48 -1.39
CA PRO A 84 -16.82 -28.15 -2.61
C PRO A 84 -17.36 -29.58 -2.74
N PHE A 85 -17.57 -30.24 -1.60
CA PHE A 85 -18.03 -31.63 -1.47
C PHE A 85 -18.70 -31.84 -0.10
N ALA A 86 -19.00 -33.09 0.26
CA ALA A 86 -19.71 -33.44 1.49
C ALA A 86 -19.08 -32.82 2.75
N LYS A 87 -19.95 -32.45 3.71
CA LYS A 87 -19.57 -31.73 4.93
C LYS A 87 -18.50 -32.47 5.72
N GLU A 88 -18.65 -33.79 5.85
CA GLU A 88 -17.76 -34.65 6.65
C GLU A 88 -16.34 -34.59 6.12
N ARG A 89 -16.18 -34.75 4.80
CA ARG A 89 -14.89 -34.63 4.11
C ARG A 89 -14.32 -33.21 4.22
N PHE A 90 -15.16 -32.18 4.11
CA PHE A 90 -14.70 -30.78 4.22
C PHE A 90 -14.21 -30.46 5.63
N LEU A 91 -14.91 -30.99 6.63
CA LEU A 91 -14.55 -30.85 8.03
C LEU A 91 -13.16 -31.46 8.29
N GLU A 92 -12.87 -32.65 7.75
CA GLU A 92 -11.55 -33.28 7.86
C GLU A 92 -10.46 -32.47 7.12
N GLU A 93 -10.67 -32.16 5.84
CA GLU A 93 -9.63 -31.57 4.99
C GLU A 93 -9.37 -30.08 5.26
N SER A 94 -10.40 -29.32 5.62
CA SER A 94 -10.36 -27.85 5.66
C SER A 94 -10.67 -27.25 7.03
N VAL A 95 -11.07 -28.05 8.03
CA VAL A 95 -11.43 -27.56 9.36
C VAL A 95 -10.66 -28.23 10.50
N LEU A 96 -10.53 -29.54 10.53
CA LEU A 96 -9.98 -30.32 11.64
C LEU A 96 -8.50 -30.66 11.54
N PHE A 97 -7.84 -30.31 10.43
CA PHE A 97 -6.40 -30.50 10.27
C PHE A 97 -5.61 -29.89 11.44
N GLU A 98 -4.47 -30.51 11.78
CA GLU A 98 -3.63 -30.08 12.91
C GLU A 98 -3.08 -28.67 12.68
N LYS A 99 -3.31 -27.74 13.62
CA LYS A 99 -2.88 -26.33 13.58
C LYS A 99 -1.88 -26.07 14.72
N GLU A 100 -1.11 -24.99 14.62
CA GLU A 100 -0.23 -24.59 15.71
C GLU A 100 -1.02 -24.29 17.00
N SER A 101 -0.48 -24.71 18.14
CA SER A 101 -1.10 -24.50 19.44
C SER A 101 -1.22 -23.00 19.75
N THR A 102 -2.41 -22.58 20.11
CA THR A 102 -2.69 -21.28 20.71
C THR A 102 -2.53 -21.34 22.23
N ARG A 103 -2.47 -20.16 22.86
CA ARG A 103 -2.56 -20.05 24.33
C ARG A 103 -3.94 -20.46 24.86
N GLU A 104 -4.98 -20.28 24.04
CA GLU A 104 -6.36 -20.67 24.33
C GLU A 104 -6.88 -21.57 23.19
N PRO A 105 -7.31 -22.81 23.47
CA PRO A 105 -7.72 -23.75 22.43
C PRO A 105 -9.02 -23.30 21.75
N VAL A 106 -8.98 -23.15 20.43
CA VAL A 106 -10.16 -22.86 19.60
C VAL A 106 -10.81 -24.19 19.19
N ASN A 107 -12.09 -24.36 19.51
CA ASN A 107 -12.87 -25.51 19.04
C ASN A 107 -13.42 -25.23 17.63
N TRP A 108 -12.62 -25.56 16.62
CA TRP A 108 -12.91 -25.29 15.20
C TRP A 108 -14.16 -26.00 14.69
N GLU A 109 -14.41 -27.24 15.11
CA GLU A 109 -15.62 -27.99 14.75
C GLU A 109 -16.88 -27.31 15.27
N LYS A 110 -16.87 -26.95 16.56
CA LYS A 110 -18.01 -26.25 17.17
C LYS A 110 -18.28 -24.93 16.48
N GLU A 111 -17.24 -24.19 16.11
CA GLU A 111 -17.39 -22.92 15.43
C GLU A 111 -17.89 -23.09 13.99
N PHE A 112 -17.39 -24.10 13.28
CA PHE A 112 -17.87 -24.45 11.94
C PHE A 112 -19.36 -24.82 11.96
N GLU A 113 -19.77 -25.72 12.85
CA GLU A 113 -21.18 -26.13 12.98
C GLU A 113 -22.08 -24.97 13.42
N ARG A 114 -21.59 -24.10 14.31
CA ARG A 114 -22.33 -22.89 14.72
C ARG A 114 -22.57 -21.95 13.54
N ILE A 115 -21.54 -21.66 12.75
CA ILE A 115 -21.64 -20.76 11.59
C ILE A 115 -22.51 -21.41 10.50
N LEU A 116 -22.25 -22.68 10.17
CA LEU A 116 -23.01 -23.40 9.15
C LEU A 116 -24.50 -23.51 9.51
N GLY A 117 -24.81 -23.78 10.78
CA GLY A 117 -26.20 -23.82 11.28
C GLY A 117 -26.88 -22.45 11.34
N SER A 118 -26.13 -21.36 11.25
CA SER A 118 -26.65 -19.99 11.18
C SER A 118 -26.68 -19.43 9.75
N ALA A 119 -26.17 -20.17 8.76
CA ALA A 119 -26.18 -19.74 7.37
C ALA A 119 -27.60 -19.84 6.78
N ASP A 120 -28.00 -18.82 6.01
CA ASP A 120 -29.28 -18.79 5.32
C ASP A 120 -29.40 -19.90 4.27
N LYS A 121 -28.28 -20.25 3.65
CA LYS A 121 -28.23 -21.30 2.62
C LYS A 121 -26.87 -21.97 2.56
N VAL A 122 -26.90 -23.29 2.39
CA VAL A 122 -25.69 -24.11 2.16
C VAL A 122 -25.83 -24.79 0.80
N ILE A 123 -24.83 -24.62 -0.06
CA ILE A 123 -24.80 -25.16 -1.42
C ILE A 123 -23.59 -26.08 -1.56
N TYR A 124 -23.84 -27.32 -1.98
CA TYR A 124 -22.80 -28.29 -2.28
C TYR A 124 -22.56 -28.31 -3.79
N THR A 125 -21.34 -28.01 -4.23
CA THR A 125 -21.02 -28.00 -5.67
C THR A 125 -20.76 -29.40 -6.24
N GLY A 126 -20.64 -30.39 -5.36
CA GLY A 126 -20.41 -31.79 -5.69
C GLY A 126 -19.00 -32.05 -6.20
N ASP A 127 -18.58 -33.31 -6.11
CA ASP A 127 -17.25 -33.73 -6.57
C ASP A 127 -17.00 -33.29 -8.02
N ALA A 128 -15.80 -32.78 -8.24
CA ALA A 128 -15.33 -32.47 -9.58
C ALA A 128 -15.11 -33.77 -10.37
N THR A 129 -15.13 -33.70 -11.71
CA THR A 129 -14.65 -34.82 -12.54
C THR A 129 -13.17 -35.08 -12.24
N ALA A 130 -12.64 -36.26 -12.60
CA ALA A 130 -11.26 -36.66 -12.26
C ALA A 130 -10.17 -35.64 -12.70
N ASP A 131 -10.49 -34.77 -13.66
CA ASP A 131 -9.58 -33.76 -14.22
C ASP A 131 -9.80 -32.32 -13.68
N GLU A 132 -10.73 -32.10 -12.74
CA GLU A 132 -11.05 -30.75 -12.22
C GLU A 132 -10.80 -30.65 -10.70
N ASN A 133 -10.28 -29.51 -10.25
CA ASN A 133 -10.07 -29.23 -8.83
C ASN A 133 -11.41 -28.86 -8.14
N PRO A 134 -11.87 -29.59 -7.10
CA PRO A 134 -13.14 -29.30 -6.42
C PRO A 134 -13.24 -27.89 -5.83
N PHE A 135 -12.12 -27.33 -5.35
CA PHE A 135 -12.10 -25.96 -4.82
C PHE A 135 -12.23 -24.91 -5.92
N GLU A 136 -11.66 -25.16 -7.10
CA GLU A 136 -11.82 -24.28 -8.25
C GLU A 136 -13.27 -24.26 -8.75
N LYS A 137 -13.89 -25.44 -8.87
CA LYS A 137 -15.32 -25.57 -9.18
C LYS A 137 -16.17 -24.83 -8.15
N CYS A 138 -15.86 -24.96 -6.86
CA CYS A 138 -16.53 -24.26 -5.78
C CYS A 138 -16.44 -22.74 -5.92
N ASN A 139 -15.23 -22.21 -6.14
CA ASN A 139 -15.00 -20.78 -6.35
C ASN A 139 -15.77 -20.24 -7.55
N ARG A 140 -15.77 -20.98 -8.66
CA ARG A 140 -16.53 -20.62 -9.86
C ARG A 140 -18.03 -20.61 -9.58
N SER A 141 -18.56 -21.60 -8.88
CA SER A 141 -19.98 -21.64 -8.50
C SER A 141 -20.38 -20.48 -7.56
N MET A 142 -19.52 -20.08 -6.61
CA MET A 142 -19.76 -18.88 -5.80
C MET A 142 -19.90 -17.63 -6.67
N PHE A 143 -19.00 -17.45 -7.63
CA PHE A 143 -19.04 -16.33 -8.56
C PHE A 143 -20.29 -16.32 -9.44
N GLU A 144 -20.61 -17.46 -10.08
CA GLU A 144 -21.79 -17.55 -10.96
C GLU A 144 -23.10 -17.35 -10.17
N TYR A 145 -23.14 -17.80 -8.92
CA TYR A 145 -24.28 -17.55 -8.02
C TYR A 145 -24.43 -16.05 -7.72
N ALA A 146 -23.34 -15.38 -7.34
CA ALA A 146 -23.32 -13.95 -7.09
C ALA A 146 -23.81 -13.13 -8.30
N MET A 147 -23.33 -13.47 -9.50
CA MET A 147 -23.77 -12.84 -10.75
C MET A 147 -25.25 -13.07 -11.06
N THR A 148 -25.76 -14.25 -10.73
CA THR A 148 -27.18 -14.58 -10.94
C THR A 148 -28.06 -13.78 -10.00
N GLU A 149 -27.72 -13.70 -8.72
CA GLU A 149 -28.45 -12.88 -7.73
C GLU A 149 -28.37 -11.39 -8.08
N ALA A 150 -27.27 -10.93 -8.67
CA ALA A 150 -27.10 -9.57 -9.16
C ALA A 150 -27.84 -9.27 -10.49
N GLY A 151 -28.60 -10.22 -11.06
CA GLY A 151 -29.28 -10.04 -12.34
C GLY A 151 -28.33 -9.81 -13.53
N GLY A 152 -27.08 -10.24 -13.41
CA GLY A 152 -26.02 -10.02 -14.40
C GLY A 152 -25.26 -8.69 -14.25
N ASP A 153 -25.63 -7.84 -13.29
CA ASP A 153 -24.94 -6.57 -13.05
C ASP A 153 -23.65 -6.78 -12.24
N LYS A 154 -22.50 -6.52 -12.87
CA LYS A 154 -21.20 -6.66 -12.22
C LYS A 154 -20.95 -5.63 -11.13
N GLU A 155 -21.63 -4.48 -11.14
CA GLU A 155 -21.44 -3.44 -10.12
C GLU A 155 -22.02 -3.83 -8.76
N LEU A 156 -22.97 -4.77 -8.75
CA LEU A 156 -23.59 -5.32 -7.54
C LEU A 156 -22.78 -6.48 -6.93
N VAL A 157 -21.68 -6.88 -7.57
CA VAL A 157 -20.82 -7.97 -7.10
C VAL A 157 -19.46 -7.41 -6.70
N THR A 158 -19.14 -7.50 -5.41
CA THR A 158 -17.81 -7.20 -4.89
C THR A 158 -17.18 -8.44 -4.28
N ALA A 159 -15.86 -8.42 -4.15
CA ALA A 159 -15.13 -9.51 -3.51
C ALA A 159 -14.11 -8.98 -2.51
N MET A 160 -13.84 -9.78 -1.49
CA MET A 160 -12.82 -9.58 -0.49
C MET A 160 -11.91 -10.81 -0.45
N ALA A 161 -10.60 -10.60 -0.36
CA ALA A 161 -9.63 -11.67 -0.35
C ALA A 161 -8.59 -11.51 0.77
N LEU A 162 -8.46 -12.52 1.63
CA LEU A 162 -7.35 -12.60 2.58
C LEU A 162 -6.16 -13.31 1.92
N MET A 163 -5.24 -12.54 1.35
CA MET A 163 -4.03 -13.06 0.68
C MET A 163 -2.82 -12.14 0.83
N ARG A 164 -1.61 -12.70 0.75
CA ARG A 164 -0.39 -11.88 0.73
C ARG A 164 -0.33 -11.08 -0.57
N PRO A 165 0.06 -9.78 -0.52
CA PRO A 165 0.41 -9.07 -1.74
C PRO A 165 1.54 -9.80 -2.47
N GLN A 166 1.38 -10.01 -3.79
CA GLN A 166 2.39 -10.65 -4.67
C GLN A 166 2.60 -12.15 -4.42
N GLU A 167 1.62 -12.85 -3.85
CA GLU A 167 1.67 -14.31 -3.72
C GLU A 167 1.67 -15.01 -5.09
N ALA A 168 2.43 -16.10 -5.22
CA ALA A 168 2.46 -16.90 -6.44
C ALA A 168 1.08 -17.51 -6.75
N LEU A 169 0.76 -17.60 -8.05
CA LEU A 169 -0.44 -18.28 -8.52
C LEU A 169 -0.41 -19.75 -8.11
N LYS A 170 -1.47 -20.21 -7.45
CA LYS A 170 -1.66 -21.61 -7.09
C LYS A 170 -3.06 -22.05 -7.50
N ASP A 171 -3.13 -23.08 -8.32
CA ASP A 171 -4.39 -23.63 -8.86
C ASP A 171 -5.35 -24.02 -7.73
N GLY A 172 -6.62 -23.63 -7.88
CA GLY A 172 -7.68 -23.83 -6.89
C GLY A 172 -7.54 -23.04 -5.58
N GLY A 173 -6.51 -22.21 -5.43
CA GLY A 173 -6.29 -21.37 -4.25
C GLY A 173 -6.86 -19.95 -4.36
N THR A 174 -6.78 -19.20 -3.26
CA THR A 174 -7.21 -17.79 -3.15
C THR A 174 -6.61 -16.90 -4.25
N SER A 175 -5.32 -17.09 -4.59
CA SER A 175 -4.65 -16.28 -5.63
C SER A 175 -5.20 -16.55 -7.04
N HIS A 176 -5.56 -17.80 -7.37
CA HIS A 176 -6.18 -18.13 -8.66
C HIS A 176 -7.56 -17.48 -8.79
N PHE A 177 -8.39 -17.55 -7.74
CA PHE A 177 -9.72 -16.97 -7.76
C PHE A 177 -9.69 -15.43 -7.85
N VAL A 178 -8.76 -14.78 -7.14
CA VAL A 178 -8.55 -13.33 -7.23
C VAL A 178 -8.18 -12.88 -8.64
N GLU A 179 -7.27 -13.59 -9.31
CA GLU A 179 -6.91 -13.28 -10.70
C GLU A 179 -8.06 -13.55 -11.67
N GLU A 180 -8.88 -14.57 -11.43
CA GLU A 180 -10.09 -14.82 -12.22
C GLU A 180 -11.11 -13.66 -12.08
N LEU A 181 -11.37 -13.22 -10.85
CA LEU A 181 -12.27 -12.09 -10.57
C LEU A 181 -11.77 -10.80 -11.23
N LYS A 182 -10.47 -10.52 -11.14
CA LYS A 182 -9.84 -9.39 -11.83
C LYS A 182 -9.99 -9.49 -13.35
N ARG A 183 -9.73 -10.65 -13.95
CA ARG A 183 -9.91 -10.89 -15.40
C ARG A 183 -11.35 -10.65 -15.83
N ARG A 184 -12.33 -10.98 -14.98
CA ARG A 184 -13.76 -10.75 -15.20
C ARG A 184 -14.22 -9.31 -14.89
N ARG A 185 -13.30 -8.46 -14.42
CA ARG A 185 -13.48 -7.05 -14.01
C ARG A 185 -14.38 -6.86 -12.79
N ILE A 186 -14.25 -7.75 -11.81
CA ILE A 186 -14.91 -7.64 -10.51
C ILE A 186 -13.98 -6.94 -9.54
N GLY A 187 -14.53 -6.03 -8.72
CA GLY A 187 -13.75 -5.33 -7.70
C GLY A 187 -13.34 -6.29 -6.58
N VAL A 188 -12.04 -6.43 -6.33
CA VAL A 188 -11.50 -7.29 -5.26
C VAL A 188 -10.72 -6.45 -4.24
N HIS A 189 -11.15 -6.47 -2.98
CA HIS A 189 -10.45 -5.86 -1.86
C HIS A 189 -9.53 -6.88 -1.17
N ILE A 190 -8.22 -6.70 -1.30
CA ILE A 190 -7.22 -7.60 -0.70
C ILE A 190 -6.85 -7.09 0.70
N VAL A 191 -6.97 -7.96 1.71
CA VAL A 191 -6.54 -7.69 3.09
C VAL A 191 -5.38 -8.59 3.50
N TRP A 192 -4.41 -8.02 4.23
CA TRP A 192 -3.31 -8.78 4.83
C TRP A 192 -2.73 -8.06 6.07
N PRO A 193 -2.57 -8.73 7.23
CA PRO A 193 -2.13 -8.08 8.48
C PRO A 193 -0.70 -7.54 8.46
N GLU A 194 0.20 -8.20 7.73
CA GLU A 194 1.63 -7.83 7.69
C GLU A 194 1.99 -6.92 6.52
N ALA A 195 1.01 -6.51 5.71
CA ALA A 195 1.27 -5.51 4.70
C ALA A 195 1.72 -4.24 5.44
N LYS A 196 2.97 -3.81 5.19
CA LYS A 196 3.42 -2.45 5.54
C LYS A 196 2.67 -1.37 4.75
N GLU A 197 1.59 -1.72 4.06
CA GLU A 197 0.51 -0.80 3.75
C GLU A 197 -0.24 -0.55 5.05
N LYS A 198 0.21 0.53 5.68
CA LYS A 198 -0.43 1.25 6.77
C LYS A 198 -1.96 1.08 6.64
N PRO A 199 -2.68 0.69 7.69
CA PRO A 199 -4.11 0.94 7.74
C PRO A 199 -4.26 2.46 7.69
N ASN A 200 -4.40 3.00 6.49
CA ASN A 200 -5.31 4.10 6.32
C ASN A 200 -6.65 3.38 6.42
N GLU A 201 -7.46 3.75 7.42
CA GLU A 201 -8.91 3.64 7.33
C GLU A 201 -9.26 3.86 5.86
N VAL A 202 -9.86 2.86 5.21
CA VAL A 202 -9.97 2.81 3.75
C VAL A 202 -10.43 4.18 3.31
N ASP A 203 -9.58 4.88 2.55
CA ASP A 203 -9.96 6.18 2.04
C ASP A 203 -11.24 5.91 1.27
N MET A 204 -12.34 6.51 1.72
CA MET A 204 -13.67 6.22 1.21
C MET A 204 -13.69 6.38 -0.32
N LEU A 205 -12.82 7.24 -0.86
CA LEU A 205 -12.59 7.40 -2.29
C LEU A 205 -11.78 6.28 -2.95
N ASP A 206 -10.86 5.62 -2.25
CA ASP A 206 -10.07 4.48 -2.78
C ASP A 206 -10.97 3.28 -3.08
N SER A 207 -12.06 3.10 -2.32
CA SER A 207 -13.07 2.07 -2.57
C SER A 207 -13.98 2.38 -3.77
N ILE A 208 -14.10 3.65 -4.16
CA ILE A 208 -15.02 4.13 -5.19
C ILE A 208 -14.29 4.35 -6.52
N ILE A 209 -13.06 4.85 -6.46
CA ILE A 209 -12.23 5.21 -7.61
C ILE A 209 -10.81 4.63 -7.43
N PRO A 210 -10.55 3.38 -7.88
CA PRO A 210 -9.25 2.71 -7.75
C PRO A 210 -8.12 3.43 -8.50
N VAL A 211 -8.47 4.33 -9.42
CA VAL A 211 -7.52 5.11 -10.24
C VAL A 211 -6.54 5.89 -9.38
N PHE A 212 -6.97 6.39 -8.22
CA PHE A 212 -6.07 7.05 -7.28
C PHE A 212 -4.95 6.11 -6.84
N ARG A 213 -5.29 4.88 -6.44
CA ARG A 213 -4.33 3.87 -5.98
C ARG A 213 -3.34 3.51 -7.07
N GLU A 214 -3.77 3.45 -8.33
CA GLU A 214 -2.88 3.16 -9.45
C GLU A 214 -1.90 4.30 -9.71
N LEU A 215 -2.36 5.55 -9.68
CA LEU A 215 -1.47 6.70 -9.85
C LEU A 215 -0.51 6.85 -8.67
N ASP A 216 -0.96 6.61 -7.43
CA ASP A 216 -0.08 6.62 -6.25
C ASP A 216 0.89 5.43 -6.24
N SER A 217 0.47 4.26 -6.75
CA SER A 217 1.31 3.08 -6.96
C SER A 217 2.35 3.31 -8.05
N SER A 218 1.96 3.87 -9.21
CA SER A 218 2.86 4.27 -10.30
C SER A 218 3.87 5.32 -9.80
N ALA A 219 3.39 6.33 -9.09
CA ALA A 219 4.24 7.32 -8.44
C ALA A 219 5.23 6.65 -7.47
N THR A 220 4.75 5.75 -6.61
CA THR A 220 5.59 5.01 -5.66
C THR A 220 6.60 4.11 -6.38
N TYR A 221 6.22 3.45 -7.46
CA TYR A 221 7.10 2.65 -8.31
C TYR A 221 8.22 3.50 -8.91
N HIS A 222 7.89 4.63 -9.53
CA HIS A 222 8.87 5.54 -10.12
C HIS A 222 9.81 6.13 -9.08
N GLN A 223 9.29 6.51 -7.90
CA GLN A 223 10.09 6.97 -6.77
C GLN A 223 11.03 5.87 -6.24
N ASN A 224 10.53 4.65 -6.07
CA ASN A 224 11.33 3.53 -5.56
C ASN A 224 12.39 3.11 -6.56
N LYS A 225 12.10 3.10 -7.85
CA LYS A 225 13.05 2.80 -8.93
C LYS A 225 14.20 3.81 -8.95
N TRP A 226 13.89 5.10 -8.84
CA TRP A 226 14.91 6.15 -8.70
C TRP A 226 15.74 5.96 -7.43
N LYS A 227 15.10 5.72 -6.27
CA LYS A 227 15.81 5.47 -5.01
C LYS A 227 16.71 4.24 -5.06
N GLN A 228 16.24 3.15 -5.68
CA GLN A 228 17.02 1.93 -5.85
C GLN A 228 18.28 2.22 -6.67
N ARG A 229 18.17 2.92 -7.79
CA ARG A 229 19.34 3.30 -8.62
C ARG A 229 20.32 4.18 -7.86
N LEU A 230 19.83 5.18 -7.11
CA LEU A 230 20.66 6.03 -6.27
C LEU A 230 21.41 5.21 -5.21
N ILE A 231 20.70 4.32 -4.50
CA ILE A 231 21.29 3.45 -3.47
C ILE A 231 22.31 2.50 -4.09
N THR A 232 22.00 1.87 -5.23
CA THR A 232 22.93 0.98 -5.94
C THR A 232 24.21 1.73 -6.33
N GLY A 233 24.09 2.95 -6.88
CA GLY A 233 25.24 3.78 -7.21
C GLY A 233 26.09 4.13 -5.98
N LEU A 234 25.45 4.46 -4.85
CA LEU A 234 26.15 4.75 -3.60
C LEU A 234 26.81 3.53 -2.98
N ILE A 235 26.21 2.34 -3.09
CA ILE A 235 26.82 1.08 -2.65
C ILE A 235 28.07 0.79 -3.48
N ILE A 236 27.99 0.96 -4.80
CA ILE A 236 29.15 0.79 -5.68
C ILE A 236 30.25 1.77 -5.30
N LEU A 237 29.93 3.05 -5.09
CA LEU A 237 30.91 4.03 -4.61
C LEU A 237 31.48 3.67 -3.22
N GLY A 238 30.67 3.09 -2.33
CA GLY A 238 31.14 2.60 -1.03
C GLY A 238 32.13 1.44 -1.16
N VAL A 239 31.89 0.53 -2.10
CA VAL A 239 32.84 -0.54 -2.45
C VAL A 239 34.14 0.05 -3.00
N ILE A 240 34.06 1.06 -3.88
CA ILE A 240 35.24 1.75 -4.41
C ILE A 240 36.03 2.40 -3.26
N VAL A 241 35.39 3.18 -2.39
CA VAL A 241 36.02 3.82 -1.23
C VAL A 241 36.69 2.78 -0.32
N PHE A 242 36.06 1.62 -0.13
CA PHE A 242 36.63 0.55 0.68
C PHE A 242 37.88 -0.06 0.04
N PHE A 243 37.83 -0.39 -1.24
CA PHE A 243 38.95 -1.05 -1.95
C PHE A 243 40.08 -0.08 -2.33
N ASP A 244 39.80 1.22 -2.49
CA ASP A 244 40.84 2.22 -2.77
C ASP A 244 41.91 2.26 -1.67
N GLU A 245 41.50 2.07 -0.41
CA GLU A 245 42.44 1.99 0.73
C GLU A 245 43.31 0.72 0.68
N PHE A 246 42.86 -0.35 0.02
CA PHE A 246 43.70 -1.53 -0.20
C PHE A 246 44.84 -1.28 -1.19
N GLY A 247 44.76 -0.21 -1.99
CA GLY A 247 45.85 0.27 -2.84
C GLY A 247 47.09 0.70 -2.07
N ASN A 248 46.91 1.12 -0.80
CA ASN A 248 47.97 1.67 0.05
C ASN A 248 48.55 0.65 1.05
N ILE A 249 48.14 -0.62 1.00
CA ILE A 249 48.59 -1.64 1.95
C ILE A 249 50.10 -1.88 1.85
N PRO A 250 50.86 -1.97 2.95
CA PRO A 250 52.27 -2.33 2.93
C PRO A 250 52.56 -3.73 2.38
N ASP A 251 53.73 -3.91 1.75
CA ASP A 251 54.13 -5.20 1.16
C ASP A 251 54.24 -6.35 2.20
N THR A 252 54.36 -5.99 3.48
CA THR A 252 54.49 -6.89 4.63
C THR A 252 53.17 -7.54 5.06
N MET A 253 52.02 -6.97 4.70
CA MET A 253 50.72 -7.41 5.25
C MET A 253 50.18 -8.69 4.61
N PHE A 254 50.54 -8.98 3.35
CA PHE A 254 49.99 -10.12 2.57
C PHE A 254 51.06 -11.10 2.08
N TRP A 255 52.14 -11.33 2.84
CA TRP A 255 53.11 -12.41 2.58
C TRP A 255 53.51 -12.56 1.10
N GLY A 256 53.88 -11.46 0.43
CA GLY A 256 54.29 -11.42 -0.98
C GLY A 256 53.17 -11.27 -2.02
N TYR A 257 51.90 -11.39 -1.63
CA TYR A 257 50.74 -11.22 -2.52
C TYR A 257 50.22 -9.78 -2.60
N ALA A 258 50.84 -8.83 -1.88
CA ALA A 258 50.41 -7.43 -1.85
C ALA A 258 50.24 -6.79 -3.25
N PRO A 259 51.14 -7.01 -4.24
CA PRO A 259 50.97 -6.47 -5.59
C PRO A 259 49.69 -6.97 -6.28
N VAL A 260 49.34 -8.25 -6.08
CA VAL A 260 48.14 -8.86 -6.67
C VAL A 260 46.87 -8.26 -6.06
N VAL A 261 46.85 -8.06 -4.75
CA VAL A 261 45.72 -7.43 -4.03
C VAL A 261 45.50 -6.00 -4.52
N ARG A 262 46.57 -5.21 -4.69
CA ARG A 262 46.49 -3.83 -5.24
C ARG A 262 45.90 -3.83 -6.66
N ILE A 263 46.34 -4.73 -7.54
CA ILE A 263 45.80 -4.84 -8.91
C ILE A 263 44.30 -5.18 -8.89
N ILE A 264 43.89 -6.14 -8.07
CA ILE A 264 42.47 -6.51 -7.92
C ILE A 264 41.64 -5.32 -7.43
N ALA A 265 42.13 -4.60 -6.42
CA ALA A 265 41.48 -3.40 -5.90
C ALA A 265 41.28 -2.33 -6.99
N VAL A 266 42.31 -2.05 -7.80
CA VAL A 266 42.22 -1.10 -8.93
C VAL A 266 41.19 -1.56 -9.96
N ILE A 267 41.15 -2.85 -10.32
CA ILE A 267 40.17 -3.39 -11.28
C ILE A 267 38.74 -3.23 -10.76
N ILE A 268 38.51 -3.53 -9.47
CA ILE A 268 37.20 -3.34 -8.82
C ILE A 268 36.81 -1.86 -8.85
N SER A 269 37.74 -0.96 -8.50
CA SER A 269 37.50 0.48 -8.49
C SER A 269 37.16 1.02 -9.89
N MET A 270 37.94 0.66 -10.91
CA MET A 270 37.69 1.06 -12.31
C MET A 270 36.34 0.55 -12.82
N THR A 271 36.01 -0.72 -12.52
CA THR A 271 34.72 -1.32 -12.90
C THR A 271 33.56 -0.59 -12.21
N GLY A 272 33.70 -0.27 -10.93
CA GLY A 272 32.71 0.48 -10.16
C GLY A 272 32.47 1.88 -10.73
N VAL A 273 33.53 2.61 -11.10
CA VAL A 273 33.43 3.92 -11.76
C VAL A 273 32.68 3.80 -13.09
N PHE A 274 33.02 2.81 -13.91
CA PHE A 274 32.36 2.57 -15.19
C PHE A 274 30.86 2.30 -15.03
N VAL A 275 30.48 1.40 -14.10
CA VAL A 275 29.06 1.09 -13.83
C VAL A 275 28.33 2.33 -13.29
N THR A 276 28.96 3.12 -12.43
CA THR A 276 28.37 4.35 -11.88
C THR A 276 28.12 5.39 -12.97
N LEU A 277 29.05 5.53 -13.92
CA LEU A 277 28.91 6.41 -15.08
C LEU A 277 27.73 5.96 -15.97
N GLN A 278 27.62 4.66 -16.26
CA GLN A 278 26.51 4.10 -17.04
C GLN A 278 25.15 4.34 -16.37
N LEU A 279 25.06 4.15 -15.05
CA LEU A 279 23.84 4.41 -14.29
C LEU A 279 23.43 5.89 -14.37
N ARG A 280 24.38 6.83 -14.28
CA ARG A 280 24.10 8.27 -14.38
C ARG A 280 23.66 8.71 -15.77
N LEU A 281 24.26 8.15 -16.83
CA LEU A 281 23.88 8.48 -18.21
C LEU A 281 22.49 7.96 -18.58
N SER A 282 22.02 6.90 -17.93
CA SER A 282 20.72 6.26 -18.18
C SER A 282 19.52 6.97 -17.53
N ASP A 283 19.73 7.91 -16.59
CA ASP A 283 18.66 8.41 -15.71
C ASP A 283 18.32 9.88 -15.93
N LYS A 284 17.34 10.14 -16.82
CA LYS A 284 16.70 11.47 -16.98
C LYS A 284 15.17 11.45 -17.00
N THR A 285 14.53 10.28 -16.93
CA THR A 285 13.10 10.14 -17.29
C THR A 285 12.18 9.66 -16.16
N SER A 286 12.72 9.09 -15.08
CA SER A 286 11.93 8.46 -14.01
C SER A 286 11.24 9.48 -13.08
N PHE A 287 11.89 10.60 -12.82
CA PHE A 287 11.43 11.59 -11.85
C PHE A 287 10.27 12.45 -12.36
N GLY A 288 10.29 12.87 -13.63
CA GLY A 288 9.21 13.67 -14.22
C GLY A 288 7.88 12.93 -14.26
N LYS A 289 7.90 11.60 -14.43
CA LYS A 289 6.69 10.78 -14.42
C LYS A 289 6.09 10.65 -13.01
N TRP A 290 6.93 10.51 -11.98
CA TRP A 290 6.49 10.49 -10.58
C TRP A 290 5.72 11.76 -10.18
N THR A 291 6.25 12.94 -10.50
CA THR A 291 5.62 14.21 -10.13
C THR A 291 4.31 14.44 -10.88
N GLN A 292 4.25 14.06 -12.16
CA GLN A 292 3.03 14.11 -12.97
C GLN A 292 1.94 13.20 -12.41
N ASP A 293 2.26 11.94 -12.12
CA ASP A 293 1.29 10.96 -11.60
C ASP A 293 0.73 11.41 -10.25
N ARG A 294 1.58 11.94 -9.35
CA ARG A 294 1.13 12.40 -8.02
C ARG A 294 0.28 13.67 -8.08
N ALA A 295 0.63 14.63 -8.95
CA ALA A 295 -0.17 15.83 -9.15
C ALA A 295 -1.53 15.50 -9.76
N LYS A 296 -1.56 14.56 -10.70
CA LYS A 296 -2.79 14.06 -11.31
C LYS A 296 -3.68 13.31 -10.33
N ALA A 297 -3.10 12.49 -9.46
CA ALA A 297 -3.84 11.81 -8.39
C ALA A 297 -4.53 12.80 -7.44
N GLU A 298 -3.85 13.89 -7.04
CA GLU A 298 -4.47 14.92 -6.21
C GLU A 298 -5.55 15.70 -6.94
N GLN A 299 -5.33 16.02 -8.23
CA GLN A 299 -6.34 16.69 -9.05
C GLN A 299 -7.65 15.89 -9.08
N ILE A 300 -7.56 14.58 -9.36
CA ILE A 300 -8.70 13.66 -9.38
C ILE A 300 -9.41 13.64 -8.03
N ARG A 301 -8.65 13.51 -6.92
CA ARG A 301 -9.22 13.52 -5.55
C ARG A 301 -10.06 14.78 -5.29
N SER A 302 -9.52 15.94 -5.62
CA SER A 302 -10.25 17.20 -5.45
C SER A 302 -11.48 17.31 -6.36
N GLU A 303 -11.42 16.80 -7.61
CA GLU A 303 -12.59 16.81 -8.51
C GLU A 303 -13.73 15.95 -7.96
N ILE A 304 -13.42 14.84 -7.30
CA ILE A 304 -14.43 14.01 -6.64
C ILE A 304 -15.10 14.77 -5.48
N TRP A 305 -14.32 15.48 -4.66
CA TRP A 305 -14.87 16.28 -3.56
C TRP A 305 -15.76 17.42 -4.06
N PHE A 306 -15.38 18.07 -5.16
CA PHE A 306 -16.23 19.04 -5.85
C PHE A 306 -17.53 18.41 -6.35
N TYR A 307 -17.46 17.23 -6.97
CA TYR A 307 -18.65 16.49 -7.42
C TYR A 307 -19.58 16.10 -6.25
N LEU A 308 -19.03 15.63 -5.13
CA LEU A 308 -19.81 15.21 -3.95
C LEU A 308 -20.57 16.36 -3.29
N PHE A 309 -19.98 17.57 -3.27
CA PHE A 309 -20.63 18.76 -2.70
C PHE A 309 -21.34 19.64 -3.73
N ASN A 310 -21.26 19.30 -5.02
CA ASN A 310 -21.83 20.07 -6.12
C ASN A 310 -21.22 21.48 -6.29
N ILE A 311 -19.88 21.58 -6.16
CA ILE A 311 -19.10 22.82 -6.21
C ILE A 311 -18.36 22.93 -7.55
N ARG A 312 -18.24 24.15 -8.12
CA ARG A 312 -17.49 24.40 -9.37
C ARG A 312 -15.99 24.55 -9.09
N SER A 313 -15.14 23.85 -9.83
CA SER A 313 -13.72 24.19 -9.89
C SER A 313 -13.50 25.44 -10.76
N GLU A 314 -12.64 26.37 -10.32
CA GLU A 314 -12.33 27.62 -11.05
C GLU A 314 -11.63 27.40 -12.40
N ASN A 315 -10.97 26.25 -12.61
CA ASN A 315 -10.27 25.93 -13.85
C ASN A 315 -11.18 25.15 -14.80
N ASN A 316 -11.88 25.91 -15.63
CA ASN A 316 -12.96 25.54 -16.53
C ASN A 316 -12.55 24.58 -17.69
N GLU A 317 -12.21 23.31 -17.40
CA GLU A 317 -12.13 22.24 -18.44
C GLU A 317 -12.79 20.89 -18.08
N SER A 318 -13.34 20.71 -16.87
CA SER A 318 -14.19 19.55 -16.53
C SER A 318 -15.01 19.82 -15.27
N GLY A 319 -15.89 20.82 -15.34
CA GLY A 319 -16.86 21.07 -14.27
C GLY A 319 -17.90 19.96 -14.25
N CYS A 320 -17.81 19.04 -13.31
CA CYS A 320 -18.73 17.91 -13.25
C CYS A 320 -19.90 18.23 -12.31
N TYR A 321 -20.99 18.78 -12.84
CA TYR A 321 -22.23 19.05 -12.10
C TYR A 321 -23.18 17.86 -12.18
N SER A 322 -23.35 17.33 -13.39
CA SER A 322 -24.22 16.20 -13.65
C SER A 322 -23.46 14.88 -13.59
N GLU A 323 -24.21 13.80 -13.43
CA GLU A 323 -23.69 12.43 -13.56
C GLU A 323 -22.98 12.26 -14.91
N SER A 324 -23.53 12.84 -15.99
CA SER A 324 -22.96 12.77 -17.34
C SER A 324 -21.64 13.53 -17.53
N GLU A 325 -21.47 14.71 -16.93
CA GLU A 325 -20.21 15.45 -17.02
C GLU A 325 -19.10 14.76 -16.22
N PHE A 326 -19.45 14.19 -15.06
CA PHE A 326 -18.52 13.38 -14.28
C PHE A 326 -18.10 12.11 -15.04
N GLU A 327 -19.06 11.41 -15.65
CA GLU A 327 -18.77 10.27 -16.52
C GLU A 327 -17.82 10.63 -17.66
N GLN A 328 -18.01 11.80 -18.29
CA GLN A 328 -17.11 12.27 -19.34
C GLN A 328 -15.69 12.56 -18.82
N TYR A 329 -15.57 13.19 -17.64
CA TYR A 329 -14.28 13.40 -17.00
C TYR A 329 -13.57 12.08 -16.66
N ILE A 330 -14.30 11.12 -16.11
CA ILE A 330 -13.81 9.77 -15.85
C ILE A 330 -13.36 9.08 -17.15
N ASP A 331 -14.12 9.22 -18.22
CA ASP A 331 -13.77 8.66 -19.53
C ASP A 331 -12.49 9.24 -20.11
N GLN A 332 -12.25 10.54 -19.89
CA GLN A 332 -10.97 11.18 -20.24
C GLN A 332 -9.78 10.66 -19.40
N LEU A 333 -10.04 10.07 -18.22
CA LEU A 333 -9.00 9.47 -17.41
C LEU A 333 -8.62 8.06 -17.87
N LYS A 334 -9.48 7.34 -18.62
CA LYS A 334 -9.24 5.96 -19.10
C LYS A 334 -7.85 5.73 -19.74
N PRO A 335 -7.31 6.61 -20.60
CA PRO A 335 -5.98 6.43 -21.20
C PRO A 335 -4.81 6.43 -20.18
N PHE A 336 -5.04 6.99 -18.99
CA PHE A 336 -4.04 7.08 -17.93
C PHE A 336 -4.14 5.94 -16.91
N VAL A 337 -5.19 5.11 -17.00
CA VAL A 337 -5.45 3.98 -16.11
C VAL A 337 -5.05 2.69 -16.82
N TRP A 338 -3.95 2.07 -16.39
CA TRP A 338 -3.35 0.92 -17.09
C TRP A 338 -4.17 -0.38 -17.01
N HIS A 339 -5.19 -0.45 -16.14
CA HIS A 339 -5.82 -1.72 -15.75
C HIS A 339 -7.35 -1.77 -15.86
N GLY A 340 -8.01 -0.86 -16.59
CA GLY A 340 -9.43 -1.02 -16.95
C GLY A 340 -10.40 -1.16 -15.76
N TYR A 341 -10.08 -0.54 -14.63
CA TYR A 341 -10.96 -0.51 -13.46
C TYR A 341 -12.27 0.23 -13.79
N LEU A 342 -13.40 -0.39 -13.46
CA LEU A 342 -14.70 0.27 -13.48
C LEU A 342 -14.80 1.18 -12.27
N ILE A 343 -15.08 2.46 -12.52
CA ILE A 343 -15.54 3.36 -11.47
C ILE A 343 -16.96 2.95 -11.15
N ASN A 344 -17.22 2.62 -9.89
CA ASN A 344 -18.56 2.26 -9.44
C ASN A 344 -19.39 3.56 -9.35
N MET A 345 -19.97 3.96 -10.48
CA MET A 345 -20.73 5.20 -10.62
C MET A 345 -21.97 5.18 -9.73
N SER A 346 -22.63 4.02 -9.60
CA SER A 346 -23.78 3.84 -8.72
C SER A 346 -23.44 4.12 -7.25
N ARG A 347 -22.30 3.63 -6.74
CA ARG A 347 -21.78 3.92 -5.39
C ARG A 347 -21.43 5.41 -5.22
N LEU A 348 -20.81 6.03 -6.21
CA LEU A 348 -20.46 7.45 -6.15
C LEU A 348 -21.72 8.35 -6.15
N ILE A 349 -22.72 8.02 -6.95
CA ILE A 349 -24.02 8.70 -6.99
C ILE A 349 -24.75 8.54 -5.65
N GLY A 350 -24.77 7.32 -5.09
CA GLY A 350 -25.35 7.06 -3.76
C GLY A 350 -24.67 7.87 -2.66
N LEU A 351 -23.34 7.98 -2.73
CA LEU A 351 -22.57 8.82 -1.81
C LEU A 351 -22.90 10.30 -1.96
N LYS A 352 -22.97 10.82 -3.19
CA LYS A 352 -23.37 12.20 -3.47
C LYS A 352 -24.75 12.50 -2.88
N LYS A 353 -25.75 11.64 -3.14
CA LYS A 353 -27.11 11.80 -2.58
C LYS A 353 -27.10 11.91 -1.06
N ARG A 354 -26.30 11.09 -0.39
CA ARG A 354 -26.15 11.10 1.07
C ARG A 354 -25.44 12.34 1.59
N VAL A 355 -24.36 12.76 0.94
CA VAL A 355 -23.62 13.97 1.35
C VAL A 355 -24.48 15.22 1.18
N LEU A 356 -25.30 15.26 0.12
CA LEU A 356 -26.24 16.36 -0.13
C LEU A 356 -27.41 16.38 0.87
N SER A 357 -27.78 15.26 1.48
CA SER A 357 -28.85 15.22 2.50
C SER A 357 -28.41 15.71 3.88
N TYR A 358 -27.11 15.89 4.12
CA TYR A 358 -26.62 16.44 5.38
C TYR A 358 -26.89 17.95 5.50
N ASP A 359 -27.14 18.38 6.73
CA ASP A 359 -27.14 19.79 7.10
C ASP A 359 -25.70 20.36 7.08
N LEU A 360 -25.57 21.68 7.28
CA LEU A 360 -24.27 22.35 7.25
C LEU A 360 -23.27 21.74 8.25
N ALA A 361 -23.74 21.40 9.46
CA ALA A 361 -22.91 20.77 10.48
C ALA A 361 -22.43 19.37 10.07
N GLY A 362 -23.32 18.56 9.48
CA GLY A 362 -23.03 17.26 8.92
C GLY A 362 -22.03 17.32 7.76
N LYS A 363 -22.20 18.25 6.82
CA LYS A 363 -21.27 18.48 5.70
C LYS A 363 -19.87 18.87 6.20
N LYS A 364 -19.78 19.80 7.15
CA LYS A 364 -18.52 20.19 7.81
C LYS A 364 -17.84 18.99 8.47
N LYS A 365 -18.58 18.22 9.27
CA LYS A 365 -18.05 17.03 9.96
C LYS A 365 -17.57 15.98 8.97
N TYR A 366 -18.33 15.75 7.90
CA TYR A 366 -18.01 14.78 6.87
C TYR A 366 -16.72 15.14 6.12
N TYR A 367 -16.62 16.37 5.60
CA TYR A 367 -15.43 16.84 4.91
C TYR A 367 -14.20 16.84 5.81
N ARG A 368 -14.34 17.33 7.05
CA ARG A 368 -13.23 17.33 8.02
C ARG A 368 -12.74 15.92 8.32
N LYS A 369 -13.64 14.96 8.54
CA LYS A 369 -13.28 13.58 8.91
C LYS A 369 -12.61 12.86 7.75
N TYR A 370 -13.20 12.88 6.57
CA TYR A 370 -12.78 11.99 5.47
C TYR A 370 -11.81 12.65 4.48
N ARG A 371 -11.69 13.98 4.46
CA ARG A 371 -10.75 14.69 3.58
C ARG A 371 -9.59 15.32 4.34
N LEU A 372 -9.91 16.23 5.25
CA LEU A 372 -8.88 17.06 5.90
C LEU A 372 -8.09 16.27 6.95
N ALA A 373 -8.76 15.46 7.77
CA ALA A 373 -8.09 14.68 8.80
C ALA A 373 -7.20 13.57 8.22
N ASP A 374 -7.65 12.88 7.17
CA ASP A 374 -6.84 11.90 6.45
C ASP A 374 -5.57 12.54 5.88
N GLN A 375 -5.73 13.64 5.14
CA GLN A 375 -4.59 14.34 4.54
C GLN A 375 -3.62 14.89 5.61
N LEU A 376 -4.15 15.40 6.72
CA LEU A 376 -3.34 15.86 7.85
C LEU A 376 -2.57 14.71 8.50
N ALA A 377 -3.22 13.56 8.72
CA ALA A 377 -2.58 12.36 9.25
C ALA A 377 -1.46 11.88 8.31
N TYR A 378 -1.69 11.90 7.00
CA TYR A 378 -0.68 11.60 5.98
C TYR A 378 0.55 12.52 6.09
N PHE A 379 0.35 13.85 6.14
CA PHE A 379 1.44 14.82 6.26
C PHE A 379 2.22 14.66 7.56
N ARG A 380 1.54 14.54 8.71
CA ARG A 380 2.17 14.31 10.02
C ARG A 380 3.04 13.04 10.01
N LYS A 381 2.50 11.96 9.45
CA LYS A 381 3.19 10.67 9.35
C LYS A 381 4.43 10.77 8.46
N LYS A 382 4.34 11.41 7.29
CA LYS A 382 5.47 11.60 6.38
C LYS A 382 6.56 12.48 7.00
N ARG A 383 6.18 13.59 7.65
CA ARG A 383 7.09 14.45 8.40
C ARG A 383 7.83 13.68 9.50
N ALA A 384 7.11 12.92 10.33
CA ALA A 384 7.72 12.11 11.38
C ALA A 384 8.69 11.06 10.84
N GLN A 385 8.33 10.39 9.74
CA GLN A 385 9.19 9.42 9.06
C GLN A 385 10.48 10.05 8.53
N LEU A 386 10.39 11.22 7.89
CA LEU A 386 11.56 11.96 7.39
C LEU A 386 12.45 12.42 8.54
N ARG A 387 11.87 12.96 9.62
CA ARG A 387 12.62 13.40 10.80
C ARG A 387 13.36 12.24 11.48
N LYS A 388 12.69 11.10 11.70
CA LYS A 388 13.31 9.90 12.27
C LYS A 388 14.47 9.40 11.40
N LYS A 389 14.28 9.41 10.07
CA LYS A 389 15.32 9.02 9.11
C LYS A 389 16.51 9.97 9.16
N MET A 390 16.29 11.29 9.14
CA MET A 390 17.36 12.27 9.26
C MET A 390 18.12 12.16 10.57
N PHE A 391 17.41 11.97 11.69
CA PHE A 391 18.04 11.77 12.98
C PHE A 391 18.97 10.56 12.95
N PHE A 392 18.49 9.42 12.46
CA PHE A 392 19.29 8.21 12.32
C PHE A 392 20.59 8.44 11.53
N TYR A 393 20.51 9.02 10.32
CA TYR A 393 21.72 9.24 9.51
C TYR A 393 22.66 10.27 10.13
N LYS A 394 22.15 11.32 10.78
CA LYS A 394 23.00 12.26 11.52
C LYS A 394 23.74 11.58 12.66
N THR A 395 23.05 10.72 13.42
CA THR A 395 23.68 9.94 14.50
C THR A 395 24.78 9.04 13.94
N VAL A 396 24.54 8.35 12.82
CA VAL A 396 25.57 7.53 12.15
C VAL A 396 26.76 8.37 11.71
N ILE A 397 26.53 9.52 11.08
CA ILE A 397 27.62 10.44 10.67
C ILE A 397 28.44 10.90 11.88
N TYR A 398 27.79 11.32 12.97
CA TYR A 398 28.50 11.75 14.18
C TYR A 398 29.29 10.62 14.84
N LEU A 399 28.74 9.40 14.86
CA LEU A 399 29.46 8.22 15.34
C LEU A 399 30.71 7.95 14.49
N MET A 400 30.59 7.98 13.17
CA MET A 400 31.72 7.77 12.25
C MET A 400 32.78 8.86 12.40
N LEU A 401 32.37 10.13 12.57
CA LEU A 401 33.30 11.23 12.86
C LEU A 401 34.03 11.02 14.19
N ALA A 402 33.33 10.60 15.24
CA ALA A 402 33.95 10.32 16.53
C ALA A 402 34.97 9.17 16.43
N VAL A 403 34.61 8.08 15.75
CA VAL A 403 35.53 6.95 15.48
C VAL A 403 36.73 7.41 14.67
N SER A 404 36.53 8.24 13.64
CA SER A 404 37.60 8.79 12.82
C SER A 404 38.58 9.66 13.64
N LEU A 405 38.07 10.49 14.55
CA LEU A 405 38.88 11.30 15.46
C LEU A 405 39.69 10.43 16.45
N VAL A 406 39.05 9.41 17.04
CA VAL A 406 39.73 8.48 17.95
C VAL A 406 40.83 7.72 17.21
N TRP A 407 40.54 7.24 16.00
CA TRP A 407 41.54 6.56 15.17
C TRP A 407 42.70 7.48 14.78
N GLY A 408 42.42 8.74 14.42
CA GLY A 408 43.44 9.75 14.16
C GLY A 408 44.34 10.00 15.36
N MET A 409 43.77 10.05 16.58
CA MET A 409 44.57 10.16 17.81
C MET A 409 45.45 8.92 18.04
N LEU A 410 44.93 7.72 17.79
CA LEU A 410 45.72 6.48 17.89
C LEU A 410 46.88 6.45 16.91
N ASN A 411 46.67 6.89 15.67
CA ASN A 411 47.74 6.99 14.67
C ASN A 411 48.84 7.96 15.13
N ILE A 412 48.48 9.13 15.69
CA ILE A 412 49.45 10.08 16.24
C ILE A 412 50.25 9.44 17.38
N ILE A 413 49.61 8.70 18.29
CA ILE A 413 50.31 8.01 19.39
C ILE A 413 51.23 6.91 18.84
N GLY A 414 50.81 6.21 17.78
CA GLY A 414 51.60 5.17 17.10
C GLY A 414 52.91 5.67 16.49
N GLU A 415 53.03 6.97 16.17
CA GLU A 415 54.30 7.57 15.75
C GLU A 415 55.34 7.65 16.89
N PHE A 416 54.87 7.71 18.14
CA PHE A 416 55.74 7.80 19.32
C PHE A 416 55.95 6.47 20.04
N TYR A 417 55.09 5.48 19.81
CA TYR A 417 55.09 4.19 20.50
C TYR A 417 54.84 3.04 19.52
N THR A 418 55.54 1.91 19.69
CA THR A 418 55.34 0.72 18.85
C THR A 418 53.94 0.14 19.06
N MET A 419 53.07 0.35 18.07
CA MET A 419 51.72 -0.20 18.02
C MET A 419 51.64 -1.41 17.07
N PRO A 420 50.64 -2.30 17.24
CA PRO A 420 50.39 -3.37 16.28
C PRO A 420 50.18 -2.86 14.84
N ALA A 421 50.80 -3.54 13.87
CA ALA A 421 50.81 -3.14 12.45
C ALA A 421 49.42 -2.85 11.86
N TYR A 422 48.38 -3.60 12.25
CA TYR A 422 47.01 -3.41 11.77
C TYR A 422 46.35 -2.09 12.23
N ILE A 423 46.91 -1.39 13.23
CA ILE A 423 46.41 -0.07 13.69
C ILE A 423 47.04 1.06 12.88
N VAL A 424 48.33 0.95 12.54
CA VAL A 424 49.11 2.03 11.92
C VAL A 424 49.05 1.97 10.38
N ASP A 425 48.99 0.77 9.82
CA ASP A 425 49.13 0.57 8.37
C ASP A 425 47.83 0.72 7.57
N ILE A 426 46.67 0.79 8.25
CA ILE A 426 45.36 0.96 7.61
C ILE A 426 44.88 2.39 7.80
N SER A 427 44.70 3.13 6.70
CA SER A 427 44.08 4.45 6.67
C SER A 427 42.55 4.34 6.86
N LEU A 428 42.11 4.01 8.08
CA LEU A 428 40.69 3.97 8.41
C LEU A 428 40.02 5.36 8.27
N ILE A 429 40.80 6.42 8.43
CA ILE A 429 40.32 7.81 8.35
C ILE A 429 39.79 8.12 6.95
N GLY A 430 40.55 7.82 5.88
CA GLY A 430 40.13 8.09 4.51
C GLY A 430 38.87 7.32 4.12
N MET A 431 38.81 6.03 4.51
CA MET A 431 37.63 5.20 4.36
C MET A 431 36.39 5.79 5.05
N LEU A 432 36.50 6.18 6.32
CA LEU A 432 35.39 6.75 7.09
C LEU A 432 34.91 8.09 6.50
N VAL A 433 35.84 8.95 6.07
CA VAL A 433 35.50 10.23 5.40
C VAL A 433 34.76 9.98 4.09
N GLY A 434 35.21 9.02 3.27
CA GLY A 434 34.52 8.63 2.03
C GLY A 434 33.09 8.13 2.30
N PHE A 435 32.89 7.26 3.30
CA PHE A 435 31.55 6.82 3.69
C PHE A 435 30.67 7.95 4.24
N ILE A 436 31.22 8.87 5.04
CA ILE A 436 30.51 10.07 5.52
C ILE A 436 30.05 10.93 4.32
N ALA A 437 30.91 11.13 3.34
CA ALA A 437 30.57 11.87 2.12
C ALA A 437 29.43 11.18 1.36
N LEU A 438 29.46 9.85 1.20
CA LEU A 438 28.39 9.10 0.53
C LEU A 438 27.05 9.20 1.26
N ILE A 439 27.04 9.09 2.59
CA ILE A 439 25.82 9.27 3.38
C ILE A 439 25.31 10.70 3.27
N SER A 440 26.20 11.70 3.24
CA SER A 440 25.84 13.10 3.08
C SER A 440 25.23 13.38 1.70
N THR A 441 25.85 12.86 0.62
CA THR A 441 25.32 12.92 -0.74
C THR A 441 23.97 12.24 -0.86
N TYR A 442 23.76 11.11 -0.18
CA TYR A 442 22.44 10.46 -0.13
C TYR A 442 21.37 11.36 0.49
N LEU A 443 21.68 11.98 1.64
CA LEU A 443 20.74 12.86 2.35
C LEU A 443 20.37 14.10 1.53
N GLU A 444 21.37 14.68 0.86
CA GLU A 444 21.25 15.85 -0.01
C GLU A 444 20.47 15.51 -1.29
N SER A 445 20.84 14.42 -1.99
CA SER A 445 20.14 13.97 -3.20
C SER A 445 18.67 13.60 -2.91
N ASN A 446 18.38 12.99 -1.75
CA ASN A 446 17.02 12.71 -1.34
C ASN A 446 16.27 13.98 -0.84
N ASN A 447 16.95 15.14 -0.78
CA ASN A 447 16.42 16.45 -0.41
C ASN A 447 15.61 16.38 0.91
N THR A 448 16.10 15.57 1.85
CA THR A 448 15.29 15.07 2.99
C THR A 448 14.85 16.21 3.90
N LYS A 449 15.72 17.21 4.08
CA LYS A 449 15.46 18.40 4.90
C LYS A 449 14.44 19.33 4.25
N GLU A 450 14.58 19.59 2.95
CA GLU A 450 13.61 20.41 2.21
C GLU A 450 12.23 19.73 2.19
N MET A 451 12.19 18.41 2.05
CA MET A 451 10.95 17.63 2.13
C MET A 451 10.30 17.68 3.50
N GLU A 452 11.07 17.58 4.59
CA GLU A 452 10.52 17.72 5.94
C GLU A 452 9.87 19.10 6.12
N PHE A 453 10.58 20.16 5.72
CA PHE A 453 10.10 21.53 5.82
C PHE A 453 8.82 21.76 5.01
N LYS A 454 8.73 21.22 3.80
CA LYS A 454 7.51 21.31 2.98
C LYS A 454 6.33 20.55 3.59
N TYR A 455 6.54 19.33 4.08
CA TYR A 455 5.47 18.60 4.78
C TYR A 455 5.04 19.30 6.07
N GLN A 456 5.95 20.02 6.73
CA GLN A 456 5.60 20.89 7.85
C GLN A 456 4.73 22.07 7.41
N GLN A 457 5.08 22.78 6.33
CA GLN A 457 4.26 23.87 5.80
C GLN A 457 2.87 23.39 5.38
N MET A 458 2.78 22.25 4.69
CA MET A 458 1.50 21.64 4.30
C MET A 458 0.67 21.26 5.52
N GLN A 459 1.30 20.75 6.59
CA GLN A 459 0.63 20.42 7.84
C GLN A 459 0.07 21.68 8.51
N GLU A 460 0.89 22.72 8.69
CA GLU A 460 0.50 23.97 9.36
C GLU A 460 -0.59 24.73 8.58
N GLY A 461 -0.48 24.77 7.24
CA GLY A 461 -1.50 25.37 6.39
C GLY A 461 -2.83 24.60 6.44
N LEU A 462 -2.78 23.26 6.47
CA LEU A 462 -3.99 22.44 6.60
C LEU A 462 -4.62 22.54 7.99
N GLU A 463 -3.84 22.67 9.06
CA GLU A 463 -4.33 22.96 10.41
C GLU A 463 -5.07 24.31 10.44
N THR A 464 -4.52 25.33 9.80
CA THR A 464 -5.17 26.65 9.64
C THR A 464 -6.49 26.54 8.85
N VAL A 465 -6.51 25.74 7.77
CA VAL A 465 -7.74 25.47 7.00
C VAL A 465 -8.78 24.76 7.86
N ILE A 466 -8.39 23.80 8.69
CA ILE A 466 -9.31 23.10 9.60
C ILE A 466 -9.88 24.08 10.64
N GLU A 467 -9.08 24.97 11.21
CA GLU A 467 -9.55 25.99 12.16
C GLU A 467 -10.56 26.95 11.53
N LYS A 468 -10.32 27.38 10.27
CA LYS A 468 -11.28 28.21 9.52
C LYS A 468 -12.65 27.57 9.37
N SER A 469 -12.74 26.23 9.42
CA SER A 469 -14.03 25.54 9.32
C SER A 469 -15.01 25.96 10.41
N GLU A 470 -14.53 26.33 11.60
CA GLU A 470 -15.38 26.74 12.73
C GLU A 470 -16.11 28.07 12.47
N SER A 471 -15.56 28.92 11.59
CA SER A 471 -16.13 30.24 11.26
C SER A 471 -17.24 30.22 10.21
N ILE A 472 -17.50 29.07 9.58
CA ILE A 472 -18.47 28.91 8.50
C ILE A 472 -19.90 28.97 9.06
N ARG A 473 -20.73 29.88 8.52
CA ARG A 473 -22.09 30.18 9.03
C ARG A 473 -23.22 29.75 8.10
N ASP A 474 -22.96 29.58 6.82
CA ASP A 474 -23.96 29.19 5.81
C ASP A 474 -23.35 28.28 4.73
N LEU A 475 -24.21 27.79 3.83
CA LEU A 475 -23.83 26.87 2.77
C LEU A 475 -22.95 27.53 1.70
N ALA A 476 -23.17 28.81 1.36
CA ALA A 476 -22.35 29.51 0.37
C ALA A 476 -20.91 29.70 0.88
N HIS A 477 -20.75 30.04 2.15
CA HIS A 477 -19.45 30.09 2.83
C HIS A 477 -18.79 28.70 2.91
N PHE A 478 -19.58 27.61 3.04
CA PHE A 478 -19.04 26.25 3.01
C PHE A 478 -18.51 25.88 1.63
N ASP A 479 -19.21 26.24 0.55
CA ASP A 479 -18.79 25.94 -0.81
C ASP A 479 -17.47 26.67 -1.15
N THR A 480 -17.38 27.96 -0.81
CA THR A 480 -16.13 28.73 -0.93
C THR A 480 -15.02 28.13 -0.08
N TYR A 481 -15.32 27.68 1.13
CA TYR A 481 -14.35 27.04 2.00
C TYR A 481 -13.77 25.75 1.41
N VAL A 482 -14.62 24.88 0.84
CA VAL A 482 -14.17 23.65 0.19
C VAL A 482 -13.35 23.98 -1.07
N LEU A 483 -13.77 24.98 -1.85
CA LEU A 483 -13.03 25.46 -3.02
C LEU A 483 -11.62 25.94 -2.65
N ASP A 484 -11.50 26.78 -1.63
CA ASP A 484 -10.22 27.29 -1.13
C ASP A 484 -9.35 26.15 -0.59
N SER A 485 -9.95 25.22 0.16
CA SER A 485 -9.28 24.07 0.76
C SER A 485 -8.68 23.13 -0.29
N GLU A 486 -9.46 22.77 -1.30
CA GLU A 486 -9.00 21.89 -2.39
C GLU A 486 -8.01 22.61 -3.32
N THR A 487 -8.19 23.92 -3.55
CA THR A 487 -7.23 24.72 -4.32
C THR A 487 -5.87 24.81 -3.62
N TYR A 488 -5.88 24.99 -2.29
CA TYR A 488 -4.66 24.89 -1.47
C TYR A 488 -4.00 23.51 -1.65
N LEU A 489 -4.73 22.41 -1.51
CA LEU A 489 -4.18 21.06 -1.64
C LEU A 489 -3.62 20.77 -3.04
N ARG A 490 -4.24 21.31 -4.09
CA ARG A 490 -3.75 21.23 -5.48
C ARG A 490 -2.48 22.05 -5.73
N SER A 491 -2.46 23.32 -5.29
CA SER A 491 -1.36 24.25 -5.54
C SER A 491 -0.05 23.75 -4.94
N GLN A 492 -0.10 23.20 -3.72
CA GLN A 492 1.06 22.68 -3.02
C GLN A 492 1.73 21.49 -3.73
N ASN A 493 0.95 20.69 -4.48
CA ASN A 493 1.50 19.60 -5.30
C ASN A 493 2.06 20.07 -6.65
N LYS A 494 1.53 21.16 -7.23
CA LYS A 494 2.05 21.76 -8.49
C LYS A 494 3.36 22.53 -8.27
N GLU A 495 3.49 23.29 -7.19
CA GLU A 495 4.76 23.97 -6.86
C GLU A 495 5.89 22.97 -6.59
N TRP A 496 5.54 21.81 -6.02
CA TRP A 496 6.46 20.73 -5.74
C TRP A 496 7.04 20.06 -6.99
N SER A 497 6.23 19.89 -8.05
CA SER A 497 6.68 19.32 -9.31
C SER A 497 7.58 20.27 -10.10
N LEU A 498 7.26 21.56 -10.12
CA LEU A 498 7.97 22.58 -10.92
C LEU A 498 9.34 22.96 -10.34
N LYS A 499 9.49 23.05 -9.01
CA LYS A 499 10.76 23.47 -8.40
C LYS A 499 11.87 22.43 -8.55
N ARG A 500 11.51 21.14 -8.56
CA ARG A 500 12.45 20.02 -8.57
C ARG A 500 12.74 19.44 -9.96
N LEU A 501 12.03 19.92 -10.99
CA LEU A 501 12.37 19.68 -12.40
C LEU A 501 13.43 20.66 -12.92
N LYS A 502 13.68 21.75 -12.18
CA LYS A 502 14.71 22.77 -12.48
C LYS A 502 16.06 22.47 -11.82
N GLU A 503 16.08 21.57 -10.84
CA GLU A 503 17.27 20.97 -10.20
C GLU A 503 17.62 19.66 -10.91
#